data_AF-A0A2J8HQS1-F1
#
_entry.id   AF-A0A2J8HQS1-F1
#
_cell.length_a   1.000
_cell.length_b   1.000
_cell.length_c   1.000
_cell.angle_alpha   90.00
_cell.angle_beta   90.00
_cell.angle_gamma   90.00
#
_symmetry.space_group_name_H-M   'P 1'
#
loop_
_entity.id
_entity.type
_entity.pdbx_description
1 polymer ?
#
loop_
_entity_poly.entity_id
_entity_poly.type
_entity_poly.pdbx_seq_one_letter_code
_entity_poly.pdbx_strand_id
1 'polypeptide(L)'
;MKYRLGLREITVADVNAECPFMPEPEDYQMHVAAFADDFNLLEIVESAVVENNSVIIDLAEGVDIEQLRQAAISIHQNYWDKLRTTGFEKIA
;
A
#
# COMPACT_ATOMS: atom_id res chain seq x y z
N MET A 1 -16.33 4.12 -0.07
CA MET A 1 -16.27 2.87 -0.92
C MET A 1 -15.06 2.09 -0.47
N LYS A 2 -15.13 0.76 -0.33
CA LYS A 2 -14.04 0.00 0.28
C LYS A 2 -13.23 -0.81 -0.71
N TYR A 3 -11.91 -0.63 -0.62
CA TYR A 3 -10.92 -1.35 -1.39
C TYR A 3 -9.95 -2.08 -0.47
N ARG A 4 -9.50 -3.24 -0.94
CA ARG A 4 -8.41 -4.01 -0.35
C ARG A 4 -7.19 -3.86 -1.23
N LEU A 5 -6.06 -3.48 -0.65
CA LEU A 5 -4.76 -3.50 -1.29
C LEU A 5 -3.90 -4.55 -0.60
N GLY A 6 -3.65 -5.67 -1.26
CA GLY A 6 -2.80 -6.71 -0.69
C GLY A 6 -1.33 -6.30 -0.69
N LEU A 7 -0.62 -6.69 0.36
CA LEU A 7 0.79 -6.42 0.58
C LEU A 7 1.55 -7.74 0.73
N ARG A 8 2.82 -7.74 0.32
CA ARG A 8 3.74 -8.85 0.55
C ARG A 8 5.16 -8.35 0.77
N GLU A 9 5.97 -9.19 1.39
CA GLU A 9 7.41 -8.97 1.53
C GLU A 9 8.11 -8.95 0.17
N ILE A 10 9.22 -8.22 0.11
CA ILE A 10 10.17 -8.28 -1.00
C ILE A 10 11.00 -9.55 -0.81
N THR A 11 11.11 -10.33 -1.88
CA THR A 11 11.89 -11.57 -1.90
C THR A 11 13.10 -11.42 -2.83
N VAL A 12 14.01 -12.39 -2.82
CA VAL A 12 15.16 -12.41 -3.76
C VAL A 12 14.72 -12.30 -5.22
N ALA A 13 13.55 -12.82 -5.57
CA ALA A 13 13.01 -12.74 -6.94
C ALA A 13 12.62 -11.30 -7.36
N ASP A 14 12.45 -10.39 -6.40
CA ASP A 14 12.08 -8.99 -6.63
C ASP A 14 13.28 -8.06 -6.78
N VAL A 15 14.50 -8.56 -6.54
CA VAL A 15 15.73 -7.77 -6.58
C VAL A 15 16.08 -7.41 -8.01
N ASN A 16 16.18 -6.11 -8.29
CA ASN A 16 16.49 -5.55 -9.60
C ASN A 16 17.13 -4.16 -9.48
N ALA A 17 17.32 -3.44 -10.59
CA ALA A 17 17.93 -2.10 -10.59
C ALA A 17 17.16 -1.07 -9.73
N GLU A 18 15.85 -1.23 -9.59
CA GLU A 18 14.95 -0.35 -8.81
C GLU A 18 14.75 -0.83 -7.36
N CYS A 19 15.19 -2.06 -7.05
CA CYS A 19 15.15 -2.66 -5.72
C CYS A 19 16.42 -3.48 -5.50
N PRO A 20 17.59 -2.83 -5.30
CA PRO A 20 18.88 -3.50 -5.36
C PRO A 20 19.17 -4.40 -4.16
N PHE A 21 18.45 -4.23 -3.06
CA PHE A 21 18.63 -4.99 -1.82
C PHE A 21 17.30 -5.55 -1.33
N MET A 22 17.36 -6.69 -0.65
CA MET A 22 16.22 -7.23 0.10
C MET A 22 16.19 -6.56 1.48
N PRO A 23 15.04 -6.00 1.90
CA PRO A 23 14.86 -5.47 3.25
C PRO A 23 15.02 -6.54 4.33
N GLU A 24 15.33 -6.10 5.54
CA GLU A 24 15.29 -6.97 6.72
C GLU A 24 13.83 -7.41 6.97
N PRO A 25 13.56 -8.72 7.12
CA PRO A 25 12.18 -9.22 7.33
C PRO A 25 11.51 -8.65 8.59
N GLU A 26 12.30 -8.33 9.61
CA GLU A 26 11.82 -7.78 10.88
C GLU A 26 11.16 -6.39 10.70
N ASP A 27 11.60 -5.63 9.69
CA ASP A 27 11.08 -4.29 9.40
C ASP A 27 9.79 -4.30 8.58
N TYR A 28 9.39 -5.46 8.04
CA TYR A 28 8.23 -5.56 7.15
C TYR A 28 6.95 -5.03 7.80
N GLN A 29 6.66 -5.42 9.04
CA GLN A 29 5.45 -4.99 9.74
C GLN A 29 5.47 -3.49 10.06
N MET A 30 6.65 -2.92 10.34
CA MET A 30 6.82 -1.47 10.51
C MET A 30 6.51 -0.74 9.19
N HIS A 31 6.99 -1.24 8.06
CA HIS A 31 6.70 -0.65 6.75
C HIS A 31 5.23 -0.79 6.35
N VAL A 32 4.59 -1.91 6.67
CA VAL A 32 3.15 -2.10 6.43
C VAL A 32 2.32 -1.10 7.22
N ALA A 33 2.65 -0.88 8.50
CA ALA A 33 1.97 0.10 9.34
C ALA A 33 2.15 1.53 8.80
N ALA A 34 3.39 1.93 8.52
CA ALA A 34 3.70 3.25 7.97
C ALA A 34 3.02 3.48 6.60
N PHE A 35 2.95 2.44 5.76
CA PHE A 35 2.27 2.49 4.48
C PHE A 35 0.77 2.76 4.64
N ALA A 36 0.09 2.11 5.59
CA ALA A 36 -1.32 2.38 5.88
C ALA A 36 -1.53 3.79 6.47
N ASP A 37 -0.62 4.26 7.33
CA ASP A 37 -0.66 5.63 7.87
C ASP A 37 -0.55 6.67 6.75
N ASP A 38 0.31 6.47 5.76
CA ASP A 38 0.42 7.37 4.61
C ASP A 38 -0.88 7.42 3.77
N PHE A 39 -1.64 6.32 3.68
CA PHE A 39 -2.98 6.36 3.07
C PHE A 39 -3.97 7.17 3.90
N ASN A 40 -3.89 7.14 5.23
CA ASN A 40 -4.74 7.97 6.10
C ASN A 40 -4.44 9.48 5.96
N LEU A 41 -3.29 9.86 5.41
CA LEU A 41 -2.95 11.26 5.14
C LEU A 41 -3.58 11.80 3.84
N LEU A 42 -4.14 10.93 3.00
CA LEU A 42 -4.79 11.34 1.76
C LEU A 42 -6.20 11.90 2.04
N GLU A 43 -6.49 13.10 1.54
CA GLU A 43 -7.83 13.73 1.70
C GLU A 43 -8.97 12.91 1.08
N ILE A 44 -8.65 12.01 0.14
CA ILE A 44 -9.61 11.15 -0.56
C ILE A 44 -9.90 9.84 0.21
N VAL A 45 -9.21 9.60 1.33
CA VAL A 45 -9.34 8.40 2.17
C VAL A 45 -10.00 8.81 3.49
N GLU A 46 -11.10 8.16 3.85
CA GLU A 46 -11.73 8.31 5.17
C GLU A 46 -10.99 7.51 6.24
N SER A 47 -10.53 6.31 5.88
CA SER A 47 -9.71 5.48 6.75
C SER A 47 -8.92 4.43 5.97
N ALA A 48 -7.74 4.09 6.46
CA ALA A 48 -6.90 3.00 5.99
C ALA A 48 -6.42 2.19 7.18
N VAL A 49 -6.71 0.88 7.19
CA VAL A 49 -6.33 -0.02 8.29
C VAL A 49 -5.63 -1.25 7.76
N VAL A 50 -4.64 -1.74 8.52
CA VAL A 50 -3.95 -2.98 8.19
C VAL A 50 -4.78 -4.17 8.65
N GLU A 51 -5.07 -5.09 7.73
CA GLU A 51 -5.73 -6.36 8.01
C GLU A 51 -5.11 -7.47 7.16
N ASN A 52 -4.56 -8.52 7.80
CA ASN A 52 -4.04 -9.73 7.11
C ASN A 52 -3.10 -9.42 5.92
N ASN A 53 -2.00 -8.70 6.17
CA ASN A 53 -1.07 -8.23 5.13
C ASN A 53 -1.77 -7.49 3.99
N SER A 54 -2.82 -6.75 4.28
CA SER A 54 -3.53 -5.90 3.31
C SER A 54 -3.86 -4.58 3.98
N VAL A 55 -4.02 -3.53 3.18
CA VAL A 55 -4.63 -2.28 3.63
C VAL A 55 -6.07 -2.26 3.17
N ILE A 56 -6.99 -2.11 4.11
CA ILE A 56 -8.40 -1.85 3.86
C ILE A 56 -8.59 -0.35 3.83
N ILE A 57 -8.94 0.19 2.67
CA ILE A 57 -9.04 1.62 2.40
C ILE A 57 -10.51 1.94 2.17
N ASP A 58 -11.08 2.80 3.02
CA ASP A 58 -12.38 3.41 2.79
C ASP A 58 -12.20 4.78 2.14
N LEU A 59 -12.79 4.95 0.96
CA LEU A 59 -12.76 6.19 0.21
C LEU A 59 -13.88 7.13 0.63
N ALA A 60 -13.55 8.42 0.68
CA ALA A 60 -14.52 9.49 0.88
C ALA A 60 -15.63 9.50 -0.17
N GLU A 61 -16.78 10.06 0.21
CA GLU A 61 -17.93 10.16 -0.68
C GLU A 61 -17.60 10.93 -1.98
N GLY A 62 -18.03 10.39 -3.12
CA GLY A 62 -17.80 10.98 -4.43
C GLY A 62 -16.43 10.72 -5.04
N VAL A 63 -15.55 9.97 -4.36
CA VAL A 63 -14.24 9.57 -4.89
C VAL A 63 -14.33 8.23 -5.63
N ASP A 64 -13.62 8.14 -6.75
CA ASP A 64 -13.48 6.90 -7.53
C ASP A 64 -12.10 6.22 -7.37
N ILE A 65 -12.00 5.01 -7.94
CA ILE A 65 -10.78 4.20 -7.92
C ILE A 65 -9.64 4.79 -8.75
N GLU A 66 -9.91 5.59 -9.78
CA GLU A 66 -8.85 6.22 -10.57
C GLU A 66 -8.17 7.31 -9.75
N GLN A 67 -8.93 8.10 -8.99
CA GLN A 67 -8.37 9.08 -8.05
C GLN A 67 -7.52 8.41 -6.97
N LEU A 68 -7.99 7.29 -6.40
CA LEU A 68 -7.20 6.49 -5.45
C LEU A 68 -5.89 6.00 -6.09
N ARG A 69 -5.95 5.45 -7.31
CA ARG A 69 -4.77 4.96 -8.02
C ARG A 69 -3.76 6.06 -8.27
N GLN A 70 -4.20 7.24 -8.68
CA GLN A 70 -3.30 8.39 -8.91
C GLN A 70 -2.63 8.85 -7.61
N ALA A 71 -3.39 9.02 -6.54
CA ALA A 71 -2.83 9.43 -5.24
C ALA A 71 -1.88 8.38 -4.65
N ALA A 72 -2.18 7.10 -4.86
CA ALA A 72 -1.36 5.99 -4.38
C ALA A 72 -0.01 5.86 -5.09
N ILE A 73 0.20 6.50 -6.26
CA ILE A 73 1.48 6.40 -7.00
C ILE A 73 2.65 6.88 -6.13
N SER A 74 2.53 8.06 -5.52
CA SER A 74 3.59 8.64 -4.69
C SER A 74 3.86 7.81 -3.44
N ILE A 75 2.79 7.26 -2.83
CA ILE A 75 2.93 6.33 -1.70
C ILE A 75 3.67 5.07 -2.17
N HIS A 76 3.24 4.41 -3.24
CA HIS A 76 3.92 3.21 -3.74
C HIS A 76 5.40 3.45 -4.07
N GLN A 77 5.74 4.61 -4.64
CA GLN A 77 7.13 4.96 -4.93
C GLN A 77 7.99 5.06 -3.65
N ASN A 78 7.45 5.59 -2.56
CA ASN A 78 8.15 5.73 -1.28
C ASN A 78 8.43 4.39 -0.57
N TYR A 79 7.75 3.31 -0.98
CA TYR A 79 7.86 1.98 -0.39
C TYR A 79 8.28 0.91 -1.40
N TRP A 80 8.71 1.32 -2.59
CA TRP A 80 9.12 0.40 -3.65
C TRP A 80 10.27 -0.50 -3.22
N ASP A 81 11.18 0.00 -2.41
CA ASP A 81 12.31 -0.77 -1.86
C ASP A 81 11.96 -1.50 -0.56
N LYS A 82 10.73 -1.39 -0.05
CA LYS A 82 10.32 -1.88 1.28
C LYS A 82 9.28 -2.98 1.25
N LEU A 83 8.30 -2.90 0.35
CA LEU A 83 7.24 -3.89 0.20
C LEU A 83 6.71 -3.98 -1.25
N ARG A 84 5.87 -4.97 -1.52
CA ARG A 84 5.21 -5.15 -2.81
C ARG A 84 3.70 -5.16 -2.61
N THR A 85 2.97 -4.59 -3.57
CA THR A 85 1.51 -4.59 -3.57
C THR A 85 0.97 -5.58 -4.59
N THR A 86 -0.20 -6.16 -4.32
CA THR A 86 -0.87 -7.14 -5.21
C THR A 86 -2.00 -6.53 -6.03
N GLY A 87 -2.18 -5.20 -5.95
CA GLY A 87 -3.24 -4.45 -6.62
C GLY A 87 -4.49 -4.21 -5.76
N PHE A 88 -5.33 -3.30 -6.22
CA PHE A 88 -6.59 -2.93 -5.56
C PHE A 88 -7.72 -3.86 -5.98
N GLU A 89 -8.43 -4.39 -4.99
CA GLU A 89 -9.66 -5.18 -5.14
C GLU A 89 -10.82 -4.45 -4.45
N LYS A 90 -11.98 -4.34 -5.10
CA LYS A 90 -13.17 -3.75 -4.46
C LYS A 90 -13.82 -4.79 -3.55
N ILE A 91 -14.11 -4.40 -2.31
CA ILE A 91 -14.68 -5.30 -1.30
C ILE A 91 -16.01 -4.80 -0.70
N ALA A 92 -16.36 -3.51 -0.87
CA ALA A 92 -17.71 -2.98 -0.65
C ALA A 92 -17.99 -1.72 -1.48
#